data_AF-A0A9Q2PF64-F1
#
_entry.id   AF-A0A9Q2PF64-F1
#
_cell.length_a   1.000
_cell.length_b   1.000
_cell.length_c   1.000
_cell.angle_alpha   90.00
_cell.angle_beta   90.00
_cell.angle_gamma   90.00
#
_symmetry.space_group_name_H-M   'P 1'
#
loop_
_entity.id
_entity.type
_entity.pdbx_description
1 polymer ?
#
loop_
_entity_poly.entity_id
_entity_poly.type
_entity_poly.pdbx_seq_one_letter_code
_entity_poly.pdbx_strand_id
1 'polypeptide(L)'
;MTDDELEIMRADGISLSTPSYLEIRLNALFSADLLTFDEVQIILDQSPFKTQLDTRQNMFWLVSSRLPMEDEGVKPLLATWGGEVASMHLQDNDLLAKLQSIGRPRMIEVCAPLSATNKTYSAACSVVAAYALQHGWPSEDGVFDFYVTKDLPADALLNVFTQENAE
;
A
#
# COMPACT_ATOMS: atom_id res chain seq x y z
N MET A 1 -3.63 8.49 -1.70
CA MET A 1 -2.98 8.35 -3.03
C MET A 1 -3.52 9.44 -3.93
N THR A 2 -2.68 10.12 -4.71
CA THR A 2 -3.12 11.15 -5.68
C THR A 2 -3.63 10.51 -6.97
N ASP A 3 -4.29 11.31 -7.82
CA ASP A 3 -4.77 10.85 -9.12
C ASP A 3 -3.60 10.58 -10.07
N ASP A 4 -2.58 11.43 -10.05
CA ASP A 4 -1.35 11.23 -10.84
C ASP A 4 -0.61 9.94 -10.46
N GLU A 5 -0.53 9.61 -9.18
CA GLU A 5 0.03 8.33 -8.73
C GLU A 5 -0.74 7.14 -9.30
N LEU A 6 -2.07 7.24 -9.34
CA LEU A 6 -2.90 6.19 -9.91
C LEU A 6 -2.70 6.05 -11.42
N GLU A 7 -2.58 7.18 -12.15
CA GLU A 7 -2.30 7.16 -13.58
C GLU A 7 -0.92 6.56 -13.90
N ILE A 8 0.11 6.88 -13.10
CA ILE A 8 1.43 6.23 -13.20
C ILE A 8 1.29 4.72 -12.97
N MET A 9 0.54 4.29 -11.95
CA MET A 9 0.34 2.86 -11.70
C MET A 9 -0.39 2.14 -12.84
N ARG A 10 -1.34 2.81 -13.49
CA ARG A 10 -2.06 2.29 -14.67
C ARG A 10 -1.17 2.21 -15.91
N ALA A 11 -0.21 3.10 -16.06
CA ALA A 11 0.68 3.14 -17.22
C ALA A 11 1.88 2.20 -17.06
N ASP A 12 2.54 2.26 -15.90
CA ASP A 12 3.86 1.69 -15.68
C ASP A 12 3.85 0.47 -14.74
N GLY A 13 2.77 0.28 -13.99
CA GLY A 13 2.63 -0.79 -13.00
C GLY A 13 2.95 -0.37 -11.57
N ILE A 14 3.13 -1.35 -10.70
CA ILE A 14 3.28 -1.16 -9.26
C ILE A 14 4.75 -1.33 -8.88
N SER A 15 5.38 -0.22 -8.51
CA SER A 15 6.75 -0.19 -8.00
C SER A 15 6.82 -0.60 -6.52
N LEU A 16 7.88 -1.32 -6.15
CA LEU A 16 8.16 -1.66 -4.76
C LEU A 16 8.46 -0.43 -3.90
N SER A 17 8.19 -0.55 -2.61
CA SER A 17 8.54 0.49 -1.63
C SER A 17 10.06 0.59 -1.48
N THR A 18 10.65 1.72 -1.84
CA THR A 18 12.08 2.00 -1.69
C THR A 18 12.31 3.44 -1.24
N PRO A 19 13.46 3.76 -0.61
CA PRO A 19 13.79 5.15 -0.27
C PRO A 19 13.76 6.08 -1.47
N SER A 20 14.32 5.65 -2.61
CA SER A 20 14.32 6.45 -3.85
C SER A 20 12.90 6.63 -4.41
N TYR A 21 12.04 5.62 -4.30
CA TYR A 21 10.66 5.77 -4.75
C TYR A 21 9.85 6.71 -3.84
N LEU A 22 10.08 6.68 -2.53
CA LEU A 22 9.50 7.66 -1.61
C LEU A 22 9.95 9.08 -1.96
N GLU A 23 11.24 9.28 -2.22
CA GLU A 23 11.79 10.58 -2.63
C GLU A 23 11.16 11.09 -3.94
N ILE A 24 11.01 10.24 -4.95
CA ILE A 24 10.31 10.57 -6.21
C ILE A 24 8.88 11.05 -5.92
N ARG A 25 8.14 10.31 -5.09
CA ARG A 25 6.76 10.66 -4.74
C ARG A 25 6.66 11.97 -3.97
N LEU A 26 7.57 12.24 -3.05
CA LEU A 26 7.62 13.51 -2.31
C LEU A 26 8.01 14.68 -3.21
N ASN A 27 8.95 14.49 -4.13
CA ASN A 27 9.32 15.52 -5.11
C ASN A 27 8.17 15.85 -6.07
N ALA A 28 7.31 14.89 -6.39
CA ALA A 28 6.08 15.15 -7.14
C ALA A 28 5.12 16.05 -6.36
N LEU A 29 4.96 15.82 -5.05
CA LEU A 29 4.14 16.71 -4.20
C LEU A 29 4.75 18.10 -4.04
N PHE A 30 6.07 18.22 -3.92
CA PHE A 30 6.77 19.51 -3.93
C PHE A 30 6.55 20.25 -5.25
N SER A 31 6.68 19.56 -6.38
CA SER A 31 6.48 20.15 -7.72
C SER A 31 5.03 20.58 -7.97
N ALA A 32 4.08 19.99 -7.24
CA ALA A 32 2.66 20.36 -7.27
C ALA A 32 2.29 21.43 -6.22
N ASP A 33 3.28 22.06 -5.58
CA ASP A 33 3.11 23.05 -4.49
C ASP A 33 2.30 22.53 -3.29
N LEU A 34 2.21 21.20 -3.13
CA LEU A 34 1.51 20.56 -2.01
C LEU A 34 2.43 20.40 -0.79
N LEU A 35 3.75 20.36 -0.99
CA LEU A 35 4.73 20.33 0.09
C LEU A 35 5.83 21.38 -0.17
N THR A 36 6.43 21.89 0.90
CA THR A 36 7.65 22.69 0.81
C THR A 36 8.88 21.78 0.80
N PHE A 37 10.03 22.33 0.41
CA PHE A 37 11.30 21.61 0.46
C PHE A 37 11.64 21.13 1.87
N ASP A 38 11.44 21.98 2.89
CA ASP A 38 11.73 21.64 4.29
C ASP A 38 10.82 20.51 4.79
N GLU A 39 9.54 20.53 4.43
CA GLU A 39 8.58 19.47 4.76
C GLU A 39 8.99 18.12 4.13
N VAL A 40 9.41 18.12 2.87
CA VAL A 40 9.92 16.92 2.20
C VAL A 40 11.13 16.36 2.95
N GLN A 41 12.07 17.22 3.34
CA GLN A 41 13.27 16.79 4.05
C GLN A 41 12.93 16.21 5.43
N ILE A 42 11.98 16.83 6.16
CA ILE A 42 11.48 16.32 7.44
C ILE A 42 10.92 14.90 7.28
N ILE A 43 10.09 14.66 6.26
CA ILE A 43 9.49 13.34 6.00
C ILE A 43 10.57 12.31 5.68
N LEU A 44 11.52 12.64 4.80
CA LEU A 44 12.62 11.74 4.45
C LEU A 44 13.50 11.40 5.65
N ASP A 45 13.76 12.37 6.53
CA ASP A 45 14.61 12.17 7.70
C ASP A 45 13.93 11.41 8.83
N GLN A 46 12.60 11.48 8.93
CA GLN A 46 11.84 10.71 9.91
C GLN A 46 11.33 9.37 9.36
N SER A 47 11.44 9.12 8.05
CA SER A 47 10.93 7.89 7.43
C SER A 47 11.41 6.62 8.15
N PRO A 48 10.54 5.61 8.33
CA PRO A 48 10.93 4.29 8.81
C PRO A 48 12.08 3.64 8.04
N PHE A 49 12.37 4.05 6.80
CA PHE A 49 13.55 3.58 6.09
C PHE A 49 14.88 3.88 6.81
N LYS A 50 14.93 4.84 7.74
CA LYS A 50 16.14 5.13 8.54
C LYS A 50 16.41 4.06 9.60
N THR A 51 15.40 3.35 10.08
CA THR A 51 15.51 2.41 11.22
C THR A 51 15.01 1.00 10.92
N GLN A 52 14.23 0.81 9.85
CA GLN A 52 13.54 -0.42 9.48
C GLN A 52 13.72 -0.73 7.98
N LEU A 53 14.89 -0.40 7.42
CA LEU A 53 15.15 -0.56 5.99
C LEU A 53 14.93 -2.00 5.51
N ASP A 54 15.53 -2.98 6.19
CA ASP A 54 15.55 -4.38 5.77
C ASP A 54 14.17 -5.05 5.76
N THR A 55 13.21 -4.53 6.54
CA THR A 55 11.85 -5.08 6.64
C THR A 55 10.82 -4.32 5.80
N ARG A 56 11.22 -3.21 5.16
CA ARG A 56 10.32 -2.34 4.38
C ARG A 56 10.77 -2.13 2.94
N GLN A 57 12.07 -2.11 2.69
CA GLN A 57 12.60 -1.88 1.36
C GLN A 57 12.34 -3.09 0.45
N ASN A 58 12.05 -2.82 -0.82
CA ASN A 58 11.81 -3.81 -1.86
C ASN A 58 10.63 -4.74 -1.52
N MET A 59 9.66 -4.23 -0.76
CA MET A 59 8.44 -4.93 -0.42
C MET A 59 7.23 -4.08 -0.80
N PHE A 60 6.25 -4.70 -1.44
CA PHE A 60 4.92 -4.15 -1.61
C PHE A 60 3.95 -5.08 -0.88
N TRP A 61 3.41 -4.60 0.25
CA TRP A 61 2.55 -5.39 1.15
C TRP A 61 1.11 -5.42 0.65
N LEU A 62 0.48 -6.59 0.76
CA LEU A 62 -0.89 -6.88 0.37
C LEU A 62 -1.55 -7.82 1.39
N VAL A 63 -2.87 -7.90 1.32
CA VAL A 63 -3.69 -8.90 2.00
C VAL A 63 -4.34 -9.80 0.96
N SER A 64 -4.48 -11.09 1.24
CA SER A 64 -4.98 -12.09 0.29
C SER A 64 -6.46 -11.93 -0.07
N SER A 65 -7.20 -11.18 0.74
CA SER A 65 -8.63 -10.95 0.58
C SER A 65 -8.96 -9.51 0.94
N ARG A 66 -9.95 -8.92 0.25
CA ARG A 66 -10.40 -7.57 0.55
C ARG A 66 -10.94 -7.48 1.97
N LEU A 67 -10.36 -6.58 2.77
CA LEU A 67 -10.88 -6.21 4.08
C LEU A 67 -11.82 -4.99 3.96
N PRO A 68 -12.78 -4.82 4.88
CA PRO A 68 -13.58 -3.60 4.96
C PRO A 68 -12.69 -2.36 5.11
N MET A 69 -13.04 -1.25 4.47
CA MET A 69 -12.31 0.03 4.65
C MET A 69 -12.35 0.51 6.11
N GLU A 70 -13.38 0.10 6.85
CA GLU A 70 -13.55 0.41 8.27
C GLU A 70 -12.81 -0.54 9.22
N ASP A 71 -12.09 -1.54 8.69
CA ASP A 71 -11.25 -2.41 9.50
C ASP A 71 -10.16 -1.59 10.22
N GLU A 72 -9.92 -1.89 11.50
CA GLU A 72 -8.99 -1.14 12.34
C GLU A 72 -7.52 -1.24 11.85
N GLY A 73 -7.17 -2.29 11.11
CA GLY A 73 -5.87 -2.41 10.43
C GLY A 73 -5.79 -1.65 9.11
N VAL A 74 -6.93 -1.38 8.46
CA VAL A 74 -7.00 -0.71 7.15
C VAL A 74 -7.15 0.80 7.29
N LYS A 75 -8.00 1.26 8.22
CA LYS A 75 -8.29 2.69 8.45
C LYS A 75 -7.03 3.56 8.53
N PRO A 76 -5.98 3.21 9.31
CA PRO A 76 -4.79 4.05 9.42
C PRO A 76 -4.02 4.17 8.10
N LEU A 77 -4.01 3.10 7.28
CA LEU A 77 -3.33 3.06 5.98
C LEU A 77 -4.04 3.94 4.94
N LEU A 78 -5.36 4.09 5.08
CA LEU A 78 -6.20 4.93 4.21
C LEU A 78 -6.23 6.40 4.64
N ALA A 79 -5.93 6.70 5.91
CA ALA A 79 -6.07 8.02 6.49
C ALA A 79 -5.00 9.03 6.06
N THR A 80 -3.79 8.57 5.73
CA THR A 80 -2.64 9.47 5.46
C THR A 80 -1.95 9.10 4.15
N TRP A 81 -1.68 10.09 3.31
CA TRP A 81 -0.89 9.87 2.10
C TRP A 81 0.51 9.31 2.42
N GLY A 82 1.04 8.49 1.50
CA GLY A 82 2.37 7.91 1.63
C GLY A 82 2.45 6.70 2.56
N GLY A 83 1.38 6.41 3.32
CA GLY A 83 1.32 5.30 4.25
C GLY A 83 2.41 5.38 5.32
N GLU A 84 2.71 4.23 5.92
CA GLU A 84 3.65 4.17 7.05
C GLU A 84 5.04 4.72 6.72
N VAL A 85 5.53 4.54 5.49
CA VAL A 85 6.88 4.99 5.10
C VAL A 85 7.03 6.52 5.08
N ALA A 86 5.92 7.26 5.01
CA ALA A 86 5.89 8.71 5.09
C ALA A 86 5.45 9.23 6.46
N SER A 87 4.55 8.53 7.17
CA SER A 87 3.86 9.09 8.34
C SER A 87 4.10 8.38 9.67
N MET A 88 4.53 7.11 9.70
CA MET A 88 4.53 6.30 10.93
C MET A 88 5.37 6.91 12.08
N HIS A 89 6.48 7.53 11.75
CA HIS A 89 7.38 8.15 12.74
C HIS A 89 7.29 9.68 12.74
N LEU A 90 6.44 10.27 11.89
CA LEU A 90 6.35 11.71 11.74
C LEU A 90 5.78 12.34 13.02
N GLN A 91 6.55 13.22 13.65
CA GLN A 91 6.16 13.88 14.91
C GLN A 91 5.51 15.26 14.71
N ASP A 92 5.64 15.84 13.51
CA ASP A 92 5.04 17.12 13.17
C ASP A 92 3.56 16.94 12.85
N ASN A 93 2.69 17.38 13.76
CA ASN A 93 1.24 17.24 13.65
C ASN A 93 0.64 18.07 12.51
N ASP A 94 1.22 19.25 12.21
CA ASP A 94 0.72 20.11 11.14
C ASP A 94 1.05 19.48 9.78
N LEU A 95 2.28 18.95 9.65
CA LEU A 95 2.67 18.20 8.46
C LEU A 95 1.90 16.89 8.31
N LEU A 96 1.60 16.19 9.42
CA LEU A 96 0.75 15.01 9.39
C LEU A 96 -0.67 15.34 8.89
N ALA A 97 -1.28 16.40 9.42
CA ALA A 97 -2.59 16.87 8.96
C ALA A 97 -2.57 17.26 7.47
N LYS A 98 -1.46 17.85 7.01
CA LYS A 98 -1.24 18.15 5.60
C LYS A 98 -1.22 16.89 4.75
N LEU A 99 -0.46 15.86 5.14
CA LEU A 99 -0.42 14.56 4.43
C LEU A 99 -1.79 13.85 4.41
N GLN A 100 -2.60 14.01 5.45
CA GLN A 100 -3.98 13.49 5.50
C GLN A 100 -4.91 14.18 4.48
N SER A 101 -4.60 15.42 4.10
CA SER A 101 -5.38 16.17 3.09
C SER A 101 -5.00 15.83 1.64
N ILE A 102 -3.90 15.09 1.42
CA ILE A 102 -3.34 14.84 0.08
C ILE A 102 -3.96 13.60 -0.57
N GLY A 103 -4.56 13.81 -1.74
CA GLY A 103 -5.15 12.76 -2.55
C GLY A 103 -6.41 12.18 -1.92
N ARG A 104 -6.67 10.89 -2.17
CA ARG A 104 -7.86 10.20 -1.65
C ARG A 104 -7.52 8.82 -1.09
N PRO A 105 -8.33 8.30 -0.13
CA PRO A 105 -8.30 6.91 0.29
C PRO A 105 -8.58 5.97 -0.88
N ARG A 106 -7.67 5.04 -1.15
CA ARG A 106 -7.78 4.05 -2.23
C ARG A 106 -7.35 2.68 -1.75
N MET A 107 -8.19 1.68 -2.02
CA MET A 107 -7.78 0.28 -2.03
C MET A 107 -7.60 -0.16 -3.48
N ILE A 108 -6.56 -0.94 -3.74
CA ILE A 108 -6.31 -1.50 -5.07
C ILE A 108 -6.41 -3.01 -4.98
N GLU A 109 -7.01 -3.62 -6.00
CA GLU A 109 -6.97 -5.05 -6.20
C GLU A 109 -5.86 -5.39 -7.18
N VAL A 110 -5.04 -6.38 -6.83
CA VAL A 110 -3.80 -6.67 -7.53
C VAL A 110 -3.69 -8.16 -7.83
N CYS A 111 -3.38 -8.51 -9.07
CA CYS A 111 -2.96 -9.85 -9.45
C CYS A 111 -1.48 -10.05 -9.12
N ALA A 112 -1.18 -10.65 -7.96
CA ALA A 112 0.18 -10.95 -7.56
C ALA A 112 0.56 -12.40 -7.93
N PRO A 113 1.58 -12.63 -8.78
CA PRO A 113 2.06 -13.99 -9.06
C PRO A 113 2.62 -14.65 -7.80
N LEU A 114 2.35 -15.95 -7.59
CA LEU A 114 2.94 -16.69 -6.46
C LEU A 114 4.47 -16.69 -6.49
N SER A 115 5.07 -16.60 -7.68
CA SER A 115 6.52 -16.48 -7.85
C SER A 115 7.10 -15.14 -7.38
N ALA A 116 6.26 -14.16 -7.06
CA ALA A 116 6.66 -12.86 -6.55
C ALA A 116 6.67 -12.79 -5.01
N THR A 117 6.19 -13.84 -4.32
CA THR A 117 6.11 -13.90 -2.85
C THR A 117 6.72 -15.18 -2.29
N ASN A 118 7.10 -15.18 -1.01
CA ASN A 118 7.51 -16.38 -0.28
C ASN A 118 6.34 -17.05 0.49
N LYS A 119 5.11 -16.53 0.35
CA LYS A 119 3.91 -17.00 1.06
C LYS A 119 3.12 -18.08 0.32
N THR A 120 3.77 -18.90 -0.52
CA THR A 120 3.12 -19.96 -1.31
C THR A 120 2.35 -20.96 -0.45
N TYR A 121 2.87 -21.32 0.73
CA TYR A 121 2.16 -22.20 1.66
C TYR A 121 0.84 -21.59 2.14
N SER A 122 0.88 -20.34 2.62
CA SER A 122 -0.33 -19.62 3.05
C SER A 122 -1.34 -19.46 1.92
N ALA A 123 -0.87 -19.17 0.70
CA ALA A 123 -1.72 -19.11 -0.48
C ALA A 123 -2.41 -20.45 -0.77
N ALA A 124 -1.68 -21.57 -0.68
CA ALA A 124 -2.27 -22.90 -0.85
C ALA A 124 -3.30 -23.22 0.24
N CYS A 125 -3.01 -22.89 1.51
CA CYS A 125 -3.96 -23.03 2.60
C CYS A 125 -5.24 -22.22 2.35
N SER A 126 -5.10 -20.98 1.88
CA SER A 126 -6.23 -20.09 1.54
C SER A 126 -7.11 -20.67 0.44
N VAL A 127 -6.52 -21.25 -0.61
CA VAL A 127 -7.27 -21.93 -1.68
C VAL A 127 -8.05 -23.14 -1.15
N VAL A 128 -7.42 -23.97 -0.30
CA VAL A 128 -8.09 -25.13 0.30
C VAL A 128 -9.22 -24.70 1.25
N ALA A 129 -9.00 -23.66 2.04
CA ALA A 129 -10.00 -23.07 2.91
C ALA A 129 -11.22 -22.56 2.13
N ALA A 130 -10.98 -21.77 1.07
CA ALA A 130 -12.05 -21.28 0.20
C ALA A 130 -12.84 -22.43 -0.44
N TYR A 131 -12.17 -23.50 -0.89
CA TYR A 131 -12.82 -24.68 -1.42
C TYR A 131 -13.70 -25.40 -0.37
N ALA A 132 -13.19 -25.57 0.86
CA ALA A 132 -13.93 -26.19 1.95
C ALA A 132 -15.20 -25.38 2.31
N LEU A 133 -15.06 -24.06 2.42
CA LEU A 133 -16.19 -23.15 2.70
C LEU A 133 -17.24 -23.19 1.59
N GLN A 134 -16.83 -23.22 0.32
CA GLN A 134 -17.74 -23.35 -0.81
C GLN A 134 -18.59 -24.63 -0.75
N HIS A 135 -18.09 -25.69 -0.12
CA HIS A 135 -18.79 -26.97 0.06
C HIS A 135 -19.49 -27.10 1.42
N GLY A 136 -19.51 -26.05 2.22
CA GLY A 136 -20.14 -26.04 3.55
C GLY A 136 -19.37 -26.80 4.62
N TRP A 137 -18.08 -27.08 4.41
CA TRP A 137 -17.22 -27.69 5.42
C TRP A 137 -16.63 -26.62 6.35
N PRO A 138 -16.49 -26.91 7.66
CA PRO A 138 -15.82 -25.99 8.58
C PRO A 138 -14.38 -25.70 8.14
N SER A 139 -14.05 -24.42 8.00
CA SER A 139 -12.70 -23.93 7.74
C SER A 139 -12.55 -22.51 8.31
N GLU A 140 -11.31 -22.08 8.51
CA GLU A 140 -11.00 -20.66 8.74
C GLU A 140 -11.02 -19.92 7.39
N ASP A 141 -11.21 -18.60 7.40
CA ASP A 141 -11.37 -17.78 6.18
C ASP A 141 -10.11 -17.74 5.30
N GLY A 142 -8.97 -18.19 5.84
CA GLY A 142 -7.72 -18.34 5.09
C GLY A 142 -7.12 -17.01 4.63
N VAL A 143 -7.44 -15.90 5.30
CA VAL A 143 -6.89 -14.57 5.02
C VAL A 143 -5.46 -14.48 5.56
N PHE A 144 -4.55 -13.90 4.78
CA PHE A 144 -3.17 -13.69 5.21
C PHE A 144 -2.55 -12.44 4.57
N ASP A 145 -1.62 -11.84 5.30
CA ASP A 145 -0.76 -10.79 4.78
C ASP A 145 0.43 -11.38 4.05
N PHE A 146 0.80 -10.74 2.95
CA PHE A 146 1.98 -11.09 2.18
C PHE A 146 2.59 -9.86 1.54
N TYR A 147 3.79 -10.02 0.99
CA TYR A 147 4.40 -9.00 0.15
C TYR A 147 4.94 -9.63 -1.12
N VAL A 148 5.06 -8.80 -2.14
CA VAL A 148 5.85 -9.12 -3.34
C VAL A 148 7.22 -8.47 -3.27
N THR A 149 8.20 -9.10 -3.89
CA THR A 149 9.61 -8.65 -3.96
C THR A 149 10.07 -8.29 -5.37
N LYS A 150 9.11 -8.14 -6.28
CA LYS A 150 9.32 -7.69 -7.66
C LYS A 150 8.24 -6.67 -8.00
N ASP A 151 8.60 -5.67 -8.79
CA ASP A 151 7.63 -4.75 -9.39
C ASP A 151 6.59 -5.56 -10.17
N LEU A 152 5.35 -5.09 -10.16
CA LEU A 152 4.25 -5.73 -10.87
C LEU A 152 3.92 -4.92 -12.14
N PRO A 153 3.64 -5.58 -13.27
CA PRO A 153 3.25 -4.90 -14.50
C PRO A 153 1.92 -4.15 -14.36
N ALA A 154 1.63 -3.23 -15.27
CA ALA A 154 0.41 -2.43 -15.28
C ALA A 154 -0.89 -3.27 -15.26
N ASP A 155 -0.91 -4.39 -15.98
CA ASP A 155 -2.06 -5.30 -16.02
C ASP A 155 -2.27 -6.11 -14.73
N ALA A 156 -1.33 -6.02 -13.77
CA ALA A 156 -1.54 -6.56 -12.43
C ALA A 156 -2.53 -5.71 -11.61
N LEU A 157 -2.74 -4.43 -11.94
CA LEU A 157 -3.75 -3.60 -11.29
C LEU A 157 -5.14 -3.94 -11.85
N LEU A 158 -5.96 -4.65 -11.07
CA LEU A 158 -7.26 -5.15 -11.52
C LEU A 158 -8.37 -4.13 -11.30
N ASN A 159 -8.50 -3.63 -10.07
CA ASN A 159 -9.55 -2.71 -9.66
C ASN A 159 -9.03 -1.65 -8.69
N VAL A 160 -9.73 -0.52 -8.63
CA VAL A 160 -9.46 0.56 -7.68
C VAL A 160 -10.76 0.94 -6.99
N PHE A 161 -10.77 0.78 -5.67
CA PHE A 161 -11.88 1.15 -4.82
C PHE A 161 -11.54 2.42 -4.05
N THR A 162 -12.47 3.35 -4.07
CA THR A 162 -12.51 4.61 -3.33
C THR A 162 -13.73 4.56 -2.41
N GLN A 163 -13.81 5.44 -1.41
CA GLN A 163 -14.99 5.48 -0.52
C GLN A 163 -16.31 5.65 -1.29
N GLU A 164 -16.30 6.28 -2.46
CA GLU A 164 -17.49 6.54 -3.29
C GLU A 164 -18.01 5.30 -4.03
N ASN A 165 -17.19 4.25 -4.21
CA ASN A 165 -17.54 3.02 -4.94
C ASN A 165 -17.13 1.75 -4.17
N ALA A 166 -17.13 1.83 -2.84
CA ALA A 166 -16.68 0.75 -1.96
C ALA A 166 -17.74 -0.35 -1.71
N GLU A 167 -18.87 -0.36 -2.41
CA GLU A 167 -19.88 -1.43 -2.34
C GLU A 167 -19.51 -2.65 -3.19
#